data_AF-A0A9W9N0Z3-F1
#
_entry.id   AF-A0A9W9N0Z3-F1
#
_cell.length_a   1.000
_cell.length_b   1.000
_cell.length_c   1.000
_cell.angle_alpha   90.00
_cell.angle_beta   90.00
_cell.angle_gamma   90.00
#
_symmetry.space_group_name_H-M   'P 1'
#
loop_
_entity.id
_entity.type
_entity.pdbx_description
1 polymer ?
#
loop_
_entity_poly.entity_id
_entity_poly.type
_entity_poly.pdbx_seq_one_letter_code
_entity_poly.pdbx_strand_id
1 'polypeptide(L)'
;MDQQIHQLRAELRAEFASTIDNLRGEIQAQSQLISTLQAQQASVPPPPSLKRPKSSLPDPEKFTGLSVKYDTDSIAQFYYVFFNLASQVQAIVLPQLASARDSGIHDFNTILDQLRRVYDNPNKT
;
A
#
# COMPACT_ATOMS: atom_id res chain seq x y z
N MET A 1 20.18 45.34 13.89
CA MET A 1 19.13 44.30 13.91
C MET A 1 19.03 43.61 12.56
N ASP A 2 19.04 44.36 11.46
CA ASP A 2 18.94 43.81 10.10
C ASP A 2 20.07 42.83 9.72
N GLN A 3 21.29 43.05 10.20
CA GLN A 3 22.41 42.12 9.97
C GLN A 3 22.15 40.71 10.55
N GLN A 4 21.57 40.60 11.74
CA GLN A 4 21.25 39.30 12.34
C GLN A 4 20.17 38.57 11.55
N ILE A 5 19.19 39.30 11.00
CA ILE A 5 18.14 38.72 10.16
C ILE A 5 18.72 38.21 8.84
N HIS A 6 19.66 38.95 8.24
CA HIS A 6 20.34 38.51 7.03
C HIS A 6 21.23 37.27 7.28
N GLN A 7 21.94 37.24 8.41
CA GLN A 7 22.75 36.09 8.82
C GLN A 7 21.90 34.84 8.99
N LEU A 8 20.79 34.93 9.74
CA LEU A 8 19.89 33.80 9.98
C LEU A 8 19.27 33.27 8.68
N ARG A 9 18.92 34.15 7.73
CA ARG A 9 18.40 33.76 6.42
C ARG A 9 19.46 33.05 5.57
N ALA A 10 20.73 33.45 5.67
CA ALA A 10 21.82 32.81 4.94
C ALA A 10 22.10 31.41 5.49
N GLU A 11 22.12 31.25 6.82
CA GLU A 11 22.29 29.96 7.50
C GLU A 11 21.15 28.99 7.15
N LEU A 12 19.90 29.46 7.24
CA LEU A 12 18.74 28.63 6.88
C LEU A 12 18.81 28.15 5.43
N ARG A 13 19.23 29.02 4.49
CA ARG A 13 19.43 28.63 3.08
C ARG A 13 20.53 27.60 2.91
N ALA A 14 21.64 27.74 3.65
CA ALA A 14 22.74 26.79 3.61
C ALA A 14 22.32 25.41 4.16
N GLU A 15 21.58 25.37 5.27
CA GLU A 15 21.05 24.14 5.85
C GLU A 15 20.04 23.45 4.93
N PHE A 16 19.12 24.21 4.32
CA PHE A 16 18.18 23.66 3.33
C PHE A 16 18.89 23.13 2.10
N ALA A 17 19.88 23.85 1.56
CA ALA A 17 20.67 23.39 0.42
C ALA A 17 21.39 22.08 0.74
N SER A 18 22.06 22.01 1.90
CA SER A 18 22.73 20.79 2.36
C SER A 18 21.77 19.61 2.51
N THR A 19 20.58 19.84 3.07
CA THR A 19 19.56 18.79 3.21
C THR A 19 19.07 18.28 1.86
N ILE A 20 18.86 19.20 0.90
CA ILE A 20 18.43 18.84 -0.46
C ILE A 20 19.51 18.02 -1.18
N ASP A 21 20.79 18.41 -1.04
CA ASP A 21 21.89 17.69 -1.68
C ASP A 21 22.05 16.28 -1.11
N ASN A 22 21.90 16.12 0.21
CA ASN A 22 21.90 14.81 0.86
C ASN A 22 20.74 13.92 0.36
N LEU A 23 19.52 14.47 0.31
CA LEU A 23 18.34 13.74 -0.20
C LEU A 23 18.50 13.36 -1.67
N ARG A 24 19.06 14.25 -2.50
CA ARG A 24 19.35 13.96 -3.92
C ARG A 24 20.38 12.84 -4.05
N GLY A 25 21.42 12.84 -3.22
CA GLY A 25 22.40 11.76 -3.18
C GLY A 25 21.77 10.41 -2.82
N GLU A 26 20.90 10.38 -1.81
CA GLU A 26 20.21 9.16 -1.38
C GLU A 26 19.25 8.63 -2.46
N ILE A 27 18.47 9.52 -3.10
CA ILE A 27 17.59 9.14 -4.22
C ILE A 27 18.39 8.54 -5.38
N GLN A 28 19.55 9.12 -5.70
CA GLN A 28 20.42 8.58 -6.75
C GLN A 28 20.97 7.20 -6.39
N ALA A 29 21.41 7.01 -5.15
CA ALA A 29 21.91 5.71 -4.67
C ALA A 29 20.82 4.63 -4.74
N GLN A 30 19.60 4.93 -4.28
CA GLN A 30 18.47 4.01 -4.37
C GLN A 30 18.10 3.69 -5.83
N SER A 31 18.09 4.70 -6.70
CA SER A 31 17.81 4.50 -8.12
C SER A 31 18.84 3.58 -8.80
N GLN A 32 20.12 3.72 -8.47
CA GLN A 32 21.18 2.85 -8.99
C GLN A 32 21.04 1.40 -8.48
N LEU A 33 20.66 1.21 -7.23
CA LEU A 33 20.35 -0.12 -6.68
C LEU A 33 19.17 -0.77 -7.40
N ILE A 34 18.10 -0.01 -7.68
CA ILE A 34 16.95 -0.52 -8.44
C ILE A 34 17.38 -0.91 -9.86
N SER A 35 18.18 -0.09 -10.54
CA SER A 35 18.66 -0.40 -11.89
C SER A 35 19.57 -1.63 -11.92
N THR A 36 20.43 -1.82 -10.92
CA THR A 36 21.31 -3.01 -10.83
C THR A 36 20.52 -4.28 -10.53
N LEU A 37 19.50 -4.23 -9.67
CA LEU A 37 18.58 -5.35 -9.44
C LEU A 37 17.77 -5.70 -10.69
N GLN A 38 17.33 -4.72 -11.47
CA GLN A 38 16.65 -4.95 -12.76
C GLN A 38 17.59 -5.54 -13.81
N ALA A 39 18.85 -5.08 -13.89
CA ALA A 39 19.83 -5.61 -14.82
C ALA A 39 20.24 -7.05 -14.49
N GLN A 40 20.33 -7.42 -13.21
CA GLN A 40 20.55 -8.81 -12.80
C GLN A 40 19.40 -9.74 -13.17
N GLN A 41 18.16 -9.25 -13.28
CA GLN A 41 17.06 -10.06 -13.81
C GLN A 41 17.17 -10.30 -15.33
N ALA A 42 17.94 -9.48 -16.06
CA ALA A 42 18.07 -9.56 -17.51
C ALA A 42 19.29 -10.38 -18.00
N SER A 43 20.30 -10.62 -17.16
CA SER A 43 21.57 -11.25 -17.57
C SER A 43 21.79 -12.70 -17.09
N VAL A 44 20.81 -13.32 -16.43
CA VAL A 44 20.85 -14.77 -16.18
C VAL A 44 20.43 -15.48 -17.47
N PRO A 45 21.29 -16.28 -18.14
CA PRO A 45 20.81 -17.19 -19.17
C PRO A 45 19.69 -18.02 -18.54
N PRO A 46 18.55 -18.25 -19.22
CA PRO A 46 17.38 -18.83 -18.59
C PRO A 46 17.79 -20.12 -17.87
N PRO A 47 17.72 -20.19 -16.53
CA PRO A 47 17.86 -21.46 -15.86
C PRO A 47 16.80 -22.39 -16.44
N PRO A 48 17.08 -23.71 -16.59
CA PRO A 48 16.03 -24.65 -16.98
C PRO A 48 14.85 -24.40 -16.07
N SER A 49 13.71 -24.05 -16.69
CA SER A 49 12.50 -23.50 -16.10
C SER A 49 12.14 -24.14 -14.74
N LEU A 50 12.78 -23.66 -13.69
CA LEU A 50 12.25 -23.71 -12.34
C LEU A 50 11.29 -22.55 -12.32
N LYS A 51 10.10 -22.88 -12.86
CA LYS A 51 8.85 -22.17 -12.70
C LYS A 51 9.00 -21.30 -11.47
N ARG A 52 8.85 -19.98 -11.60
CA ARG A 52 8.25 -19.18 -10.52
C ARG A 52 7.24 -20.11 -9.85
N PRO A 53 7.06 -20.12 -8.53
CA PRO A 53 5.76 -20.47 -8.03
C PRO A 53 4.81 -19.44 -8.68
N LYS A 54 4.34 -19.73 -9.91
CA LYS A 54 2.95 -19.58 -10.26
C LYS A 54 2.29 -20.01 -8.98
N SER A 55 1.52 -19.14 -8.35
CA SER A 55 0.57 -19.58 -7.35
C SER A 55 -0.09 -20.80 -7.98
N SER A 56 0.38 -21.99 -7.61
CA SER A 56 -0.07 -23.21 -8.25
C SER A 56 -1.41 -23.32 -7.59
N LEU A 57 -2.45 -23.04 -8.38
CA LEU A 57 -3.77 -23.54 -8.04
C LEU A 57 -3.56 -24.98 -7.56
N PRO A 58 -4.10 -25.34 -6.39
CA PRO A 58 -3.96 -26.68 -5.85
C PRO A 58 -4.20 -27.69 -6.98
N ASP A 59 -3.34 -28.71 -7.10
CA ASP A 59 -3.51 -29.74 -8.14
C ASP A 59 -4.98 -30.13 -8.21
N PRO A 60 -5.62 -30.20 -9.38
CA PRO A 60 -7.06 -30.46 -9.48
C PRO A 60 -7.47 -31.78 -8.79
N GLU A 61 -6.55 -32.74 -8.68
CA GLU A 61 -6.75 -33.99 -7.92
C GLU A 61 -6.51 -33.87 -6.41
N LYS A 62 -5.88 -32.78 -5.96
CA LYS A 62 -5.70 -32.41 -4.54
C LYS A 62 -6.60 -31.26 -4.10
N PHE A 63 -7.31 -30.63 -5.03
CA PHE A 63 -8.42 -29.73 -4.74
C PHE A 63 -9.55 -30.56 -4.18
N THR A 64 -9.55 -30.72 -2.85
CA THR A 64 -10.57 -31.47 -2.11
C THR A 64 -11.97 -30.83 -2.20
N GLY A 65 -12.12 -29.75 -2.97
CA GLY A 65 -13.31 -28.89 -2.97
C GLY A 65 -13.44 -28.06 -1.70
N LEU A 66 -12.55 -28.26 -0.72
CA LEU A 66 -12.58 -27.54 0.55
C LEU A 66 -11.91 -26.18 0.37
N SER A 67 -12.58 -25.14 0.86
CA SER A 67 -12.03 -23.79 0.86
C SER A 67 -10.76 -23.76 1.71
N VAL A 68 -9.59 -23.63 1.07
CA VAL A 68 -8.34 -23.33 1.79
C VAL A 68 -8.50 -21.93 2.38
N LYS A 69 -8.75 -21.87 3.68
CA LYS A 69 -8.80 -20.60 4.41
C LYS A 69 -7.36 -20.17 4.64
N TYR A 70 -6.87 -19.26 3.81
CA TYR A 70 -5.65 -18.53 4.13
C TYR A 70 -5.93 -17.73 5.39
N ASP A 71 -5.13 -17.94 6.43
CA ASP A 71 -5.16 -17.15 7.65
C ASP A 71 -4.65 -15.76 7.29
N THR A 72 -5.55 -14.96 6.72
CA THR A 72 -5.25 -13.66 6.15
C THR A 72 -5.39 -12.66 7.27
N ASP A 73 -4.36 -11.85 7.52
CA ASP A 73 -4.40 -10.79 8.54
C ASP A 73 -5.68 -9.95 8.40
N SER A 74 -6.41 -9.74 9.50
CA SER A 74 -7.66 -8.96 9.52
C SER A 74 -7.45 -7.56 8.94
N ILE A 75 -6.25 -6.99 9.14
CA ILE A 75 -5.83 -5.72 8.53
C ILE A 75 -5.83 -5.84 7.01
N ALA A 76 -5.17 -6.87 6.47
CA ALA A 76 -5.09 -7.09 5.03
C ALA A 76 -6.47 -7.33 4.42
N GLN A 77 -7.34 -8.09 5.09
CA GLN A 77 -8.72 -8.31 4.64
C GLN A 77 -9.52 -7.00 4.58
N PHE A 78 -9.42 -6.16 5.62
CA PHE A 78 -10.09 -4.86 5.68
C PHE A 78 -9.69 -3.94 4.53
N TYR A 79 -8.38 -3.76 4.32
CA TYR A 79 -7.88 -2.91 3.26
C TYR A 79 -8.15 -3.48 1.87
N TYR A 80 -8.06 -4.80 1.71
CA TYR A 80 -8.41 -5.45 0.45
C TYR A 80 -9.87 -5.16 0.07
N VAL A 81 -10.82 -5.35 0.99
CA VAL A 81 -12.22 -5.04 0.74
C VAL A 81 -12.38 -3.57 0.39
N PHE A 82 -11.85 -2.66 1.21
CA PHE A 82 -11.94 -1.21 0.97
C PHE A 82 -11.40 -0.78 -0.41
N PHE A 83 -10.20 -1.24 -0.79
CA PHE A 83 -9.57 -0.85 -2.06
C PHE A 83 -10.28 -1.41 -3.29
N ASN A 84 -10.97 -2.55 -3.17
CA ASN A 84 -11.74 -3.13 -4.28
C ASN A 84 -13.14 -2.50 -4.44
N LEU A 85 -13.57 -1.62 -3.54
CA LEU A 85 -14.83 -0.87 -3.71
C LEU A 85 -14.68 0.24 -4.75
N ALA A 86 -15.78 0.57 -5.44
CA ALA A 86 -15.82 1.74 -6.33
C ALA A 86 -15.58 3.04 -5.55
N SER A 87 -14.98 4.05 -6.18
CA SER A 87 -14.61 5.33 -5.54
C SER A 87 -15.78 6.01 -4.79
N GLN A 88 -16.98 6.00 -5.37
CA GLN A 88 -18.19 6.53 -4.71
C GLN A 88 -18.55 5.77 -3.44
N VAL A 89 -18.34 4.45 -3.44
CA VAL A 89 -18.62 3.57 -2.31
C VAL A 89 -17.56 3.73 -1.23
N GLN A 90 -16.30 3.90 -1.60
CA GLN A 90 -15.21 4.21 -0.68
C GLN A 90 -15.50 5.50 0.11
N ALA A 91 -16.03 6.53 -0.53
CA ALA A 91 -16.40 7.77 0.14
C ALA A 91 -17.48 7.56 1.23
N ILE A 92 -18.39 6.61 1.02
CA ILE A 92 -19.46 6.27 1.98
C ILE A 92 -18.89 5.54 3.21
N VAL A 93 -17.89 4.69 3.02
CA VAL A 93 -17.30 3.86 4.10
C VAL A 93 -16.02 4.46 4.68
N LEU A 94 -15.60 5.63 4.21
CA LEU A 94 -14.44 6.37 4.71
C LEU A 94 -14.44 6.56 6.24
N PRO A 95 -15.59 6.81 6.91
CA PRO A 95 -15.62 6.89 8.38
C PRO A 95 -15.18 5.59 9.06
N GLN A 96 -15.46 4.43 8.46
CA GLN A 96 -15.04 3.13 8.99
C GLN A 96 -13.52 2.95 8.89
N LEU A 97 -12.92 3.44 7.80
CA LEU A 97 -11.46 3.46 7.65
C LEU A 97 -10.79 4.34 8.72
N ALA A 98 -11.33 5.53 8.99
CA ALA A 98 -10.82 6.41 10.04
C ALA A 98 -10.96 5.76 11.43
N SER A 99 -12.12 5.20 11.74
CA SER A 99 -12.36 4.53 13.01
C SER A 99 -11.48 3.28 13.21
N ALA A 100 -11.24 2.50 12.16
CA ALA A 100 -10.36 1.34 12.20
C ALA A 100 -8.90 1.76 12.44
N ARG A 101 -8.46 2.86 11.81
CA ARG A 101 -7.11 3.42 12.02
C ARG A 101 -6.91 3.89 13.46
N ASP A 102 -7.89 4.59 14.02
CA ASP A 102 -7.78 5.19 15.34
C ASP A 102 -7.94 4.15 16.47
N SER A 103 -8.74 3.10 16.26
CA SER A 103 -8.92 2.00 17.23
C SER A 103 -7.90 0.86 17.08
N GLY A 104 -7.24 0.76 15.92
CA GLY A 104 -6.39 -0.38 15.54
C GLY A 104 -7.15 -1.64 15.15
N ILE A 105 -8.49 -1.66 15.26
CA ILE A 105 -9.32 -2.82 14.98
C ILE A 105 -9.80 -2.74 13.52
N HIS A 106 -9.30 -3.65 12.69
CA HIS A 106 -9.59 -3.68 11.26
C HIS A 106 -10.57 -4.82 10.95
N ASP A 107 -11.87 -4.58 11.17
CA ASP A 107 -12.93 -5.54 10.88
C ASP A 107 -13.71 -5.15 9.62
N PHE A 108 -13.60 -5.94 8.56
CA PHE A 108 -14.25 -5.64 7.27
C PHE A 108 -15.78 -5.77 7.35
N ASN A 109 -16.33 -6.45 8.36
CA ASN A 109 -17.79 -6.53 8.54
C ASN A 109 -18.41 -5.15 8.78
N THR A 110 -17.66 -4.23 9.41
CA THR A 110 -18.10 -2.84 9.61
C THR A 110 -18.35 -2.11 8.29
N ILE A 111 -17.55 -2.38 7.26
CA ILE A 111 -17.73 -1.86 5.91
C ILE A 111 -19.01 -2.45 5.31
N LEU A 112 -19.20 -3.77 5.40
CA LEU A 112 -20.38 -4.45 4.85
C LEU A 112 -21.68 -3.97 5.51
N ASP A 113 -21.69 -3.79 6.83
CA ASP A 113 -22.85 -3.28 7.57
C ASP A 113 -23.19 -1.84 7.17
N GLN A 114 -22.19 -0.99 6.98
CA GLN A 114 -22.40 0.38 6.51
C GLN A 114 -23.00 0.40 5.10
N LEU A 115 -22.50 -0.46 4.21
CA LEU A 115 -23.04 -0.59 2.86
C LEU A 115 -24.47 -1.09 2.88
N ARG A 116 -24.77 -2.11 3.69
CA ARG A 116 -26.13 -2.59 3.88
C ARG A 116 -27.06 -1.46 4.30
N ARG A 117 -26.71 -0.65 5.29
CA ARG A 117 -27.55 0.49 5.72
C ARG A 117 -27.80 1.52 4.61
N VAL A 118 -26.82 1.77 3.75
CA VAL A 118 -26.90 2.82 2.72
C VAL A 118 -27.68 2.36 1.48
N TYR A 119 -27.59 1.08 1.13
CA TYR A 119 -28.20 0.49 -0.06
C TYR A 119 -29.53 -0.24 0.23
N ASP A 120 -29.72 -0.75 1.44
CA ASP A 120 -30.95 -1.45 1.89
C ASP A 120 -31.95 -0.46 2.54
N ASN A 121 -31.85 0.84 2.22
CA ASN A 121 -32.73 1.87 2.78
C ASN A 121 -34.09 1.84 2.05
N PRO A 122 -35.20 1.45 2.73
CA PRO A 122 -36.51 1.33 2.10
C PRO A 122 -37.09 2.65 1.58
N ASN A 123 -36.50 3.79 1.98
CA ASN A 123 -36.93 5.12 1.56
C ASN A 123 -36.26 5.63 0.26
N LYS A 124 -35.47 4.80 -0.43
CA LYS A 124 -34.81 5.15 -1.70
C LYS A 124 -35.57 4.67 -2.96
N THR A 125 -36.85 4.31 -2.84
CA THR A 125 -37.70 3.88 -3.96
C THR A 125 -38.40 5.05 -4.61
#